data_AF-A0AAP8SWR1-F1
#
_entry.id   AF-A0AAP8SWR1-F1
#
_cell.length_a   1.000
_cell.length_b   1.000
_cell.length_c   1.000
_cell.angle_alpha   90.00
_cell.angle_beta   90.00
_cell.angle_gamma   90.00
#
_symmetry.space_group_name_H-M   'P 1'
#
loop_
_entity.id
_entity.type
_entity.pdbx_description
1 polymer ?
#
loop_
_entity_poly.entity_id
_entity_poly.type
_entity_poly.pdbx_seq_one_letter_code
_entity_poly.pdbx_strand_id
1 'polypeptide(L)'
;MGTIEINQTPKRVVVLGHGSLDILDELGVKPVGVVKPLLPHFISQYAGNEYETVGSLKEPNFESIYMLKPDIIIAEGRQAAMYKELSQIAPTYLFQIDNKDYWKTTQHHWRVLGDIFDKQDIAESLIKNTDERMQNVHILASKENLRTLAVMNNGNNLAMYGEQSRFSIIFEDFGFKSASAPSTKQTGPHGNLISFEYIAEAKPDAMIILDREQAIGTSNGRAQALFDNALVHSTPAYKHEKMVFMDPAAWYLSAGGYKATHIMIDDVESVL
;
A
#
# COMPACT_ATOMS: atom_id res chain seq x y z
N MET A 1 -10.57 -15.67 -11.03
CA MET A 1 -9.57 -16.74 -10.87
C MET A 1 -10.28 -17.99 -10.37
N GLY A 2 -9.63 -19.16 -10.39
CA GLY A 2 -10.26 -20.45 -10.05
C GLY A 2 -10.54 -20.64 -8.54
N THR A 3 -11.07 -21.80 -8.19
CA THR A 3 -11.33 -22.21 -6.79
C THR A 3 -10.07 -22.83 -6.17
N ILE A 4 -9.80 -22.52 -4.91
CA ILE A 4 -8.73 -23.15 -4.11
C ILE A 4 -9.42 -24.03 -3.06
N GLU A 5 -9.09 -25.32 -3.01
CA GLU A 5 -9.54 -26.21 -1.94
C GLU A 5 -8.43 -26.36 -0.89
N ILE A 6 -8.77 -26.05 0.36
CA ILE A 6 -7.87 -26.15 1.51
C ILE A 6 -8.50 -27.13 2.49
N ASN A 7 -7.92 -28.33 2.57
CA ASN A 7 -8.48 -29.43 3.38
C ASN A 7 -8.08 -29.37 4.86
N GLN A 8 -7.05 -28.59 5.18
CA GLN A 8 -6.52 -28.40 6.54
C GLN A 8 -5.81 -27.05 6.62
N THR A 9 -5.71 -26.48 7.81
CA THR A 9 -4.95 -25.25 8.07
C THR A 9 -3.50 -25.39 7.56
N PRO A 10 -3.07 -24.58 6.57
CA PRO A 10 -1.72 -24.67 6.02
C PRO A 10 -0.64 -24.40 7.07
N LYS A 11 0.45 -25.16 7.06
CA LYS A 11 1.58 -25.02 8.00
C LYS A 11 2.82 -24.44 7.34
N ARG A 12 3.02 -24.70 6.05
CA ARG A 12 4.16 -24.23 5.26
C ARG A 12 3.69 -23.13 4.32
N VAL A 13 3.72 -21.90 4.80
CA VAL A 13 3.24 -20.72 4.05
C VAL A 13 4.41 -20.01 3.39
N VAL A 14 4.30 -19.75 2.09
CA VAL A 14 5.20 -18.84 1.36
C VAL A 14 4.46 -17.55 1.05
N VAL A 15 5.07 -16.40 1.34
CA VAL A 15 4.45 -15.09 1.16
C VAL A 15 5.30 -14.24 0.21
N LEU A 16 4.71 -13.79 -0.89
CA LEU A 16 5.43 -13.11 -2.00
C LEU A 16 5.28 -11.59 -1.98
N GLY A 17 4.62 -11.03 -0.97
CA GLY A 17 4.47 -9.58 -0.85
C GLY A 17 4.35 -9.11 0.59
N HIS A 18 4.53 -7.80 0.78
CA HIS A 18 4.71 -7.21 2.10
C HIS A 18 3.39 -6.87 2.79
N GLY A 19 2.32 -6.57 2.02
CA GLY A 19 1.00 -6.29 2.60
C GLY A 19 0.36 -7.54 3.18
N SER A 20 0.45 -8.65 2.45
CA SER A 20 0.01 -9.96 2.92
C SER A 20 0.87 -10.49 4.07
N LEU A 21 2.18 -10.24 4.07
CA LEU A 21 3.06 -10.61 5.19
C LEU A 21 2.70 -9.84 6.48
N ASP A 22 2.42 -8.54 6.36
CA ASP A 22 2.01 -7.68 7.46
C ASP A 22 0.73 -8.18 8.16
N ILE A 23 -0.35 -8.46 7.42
CA ILE A 23 -1.57 -9.02 8.04
C ILE A 23 -1.36 -10.43 8.60
N LEU A 24 -0.52 -11.27 7.98
CA LEU A 24 -0.25 -12.62 8.49
C LEU A 24 0.53 -12.60 9.82
N ASP A 25 1.40 -11.62 10.04
CA ASP A 25 2.07 -11.38 11.32
C ASP A 25 1.03 -11.16 12.43
N GLU A 26 0.03 -10.31 12.19
CA GLU A 26 -1.05 -10.00 13.14
C GLU A 26 -2.01 -11.18 13.39
N LEU A 27 -2.21 -12.03 12.38
CA LEU A 27 -2.96 -13.29 12.54
C LEU A 27 -2.13 -14.38 13.27
N GLY A 28 -0.86 -14.11 13.58
CA GLY A 28 0.04 -15.04 14.26
C GLY A 28 0.54 -16.18 13.37
N VAL A 29 0.53 -15.99 12.05
CA VAL A 29 0.96 -16.99 11.05
C VAL A 29 2.43 -16.78 10.74
N LYS A 30 3.24 -17.82 10.97
CA LYS A 30 4.69 -17.80 10.66
C LYS A 30 4.96 -18.45 9.29
N PRO A 31 5.40 -17.70 8.27
CA PRO A 31 5.78 -18.25 6.99
C PRO A 31 7.12 -18.99 7.07
N VAL A 32 7.33 -19.90 6.12
CA VAL A 32 8.62 -20.56 5.90
C VAL A 32 9.48 -19.85 4.85
N GLY A 33 8.86 -19.01 4.01
CA GLY A 33 9.56 -18.22 3.00
C GLY A 33 8.91 -16.88 2.73
N VAL A 34 9.74 -15.85 2.59
CA VAL A 34 9.33 -14.44 2.45
C VAL A 34 10.23 -13.70 1.47
N VAL A 35 9.72 -12.60 0.90
CA VAL A 35 10.54 -11.66 0.14
C VAL A 35 11.31 -10.77 1.12
N LYS A 36 12.65 -10.81 1.08
CA LYS A 36 13.52 -9.99 1.94
C LYS A 36 13.93 -8.64 1.34
N PRO A 37 14.14 -8.48 0.02
CA PRO A 37 14.45 -7.19 -0.56
C PRO A 37 13.34 -6.16 -0.29
N LEU A 38 13.73 -4.92 0.05
CA LEU A 38 12.82 -3.82 0.37
C LEU A 38 11.83 -4.15 1.49
N LEU A 39 12.24 -4.96 2.47
CA LEU A 39 11.38 -5.32 3.62
C LEU A 39 11.04 -4.06 4.44
N PRO A 40 9.75 -3.75 4.66
CA PRO A 40 9.34 -2.62 5.46
C PRO A 40 9.82 -2.69 6.91
N HIS A 41 10.04 -1.54 7.52
CA HIS A 41 10.55 -1.42 8.88
C HIS A 41 9.61 -2.07 9.92
N PHE A 42 8.28 -2.00 9.70
CA PHE A 42 7.24 -2.53 10.60
C PHE A 42 7.07 -4.06 10.55
N ILE A 43 7.77 -4.74 9.63
CA ILE A 43 7.88 -6.21 9.55
C ILE A 43 9.35 -6.67 9.44
N SER A 44 10.27 -5.88 9.98
CA SER A 44 11.72 -6.13 9.89
C SER A 44 12.19 -7.45 10.53
N GLN A 45 11.39 -8.05 11.43
CA GLN A 45 11.68 -9.34 12.04
C GLN A 45 11.85 -10.47 11.01
N TYR A 46 11.21 -10.37 9.83
CA TYR A 46 11.29 -11.39 8.77
C TYR A 46 12.60 -11.37 7.98
N ALA A 47 13.53 -10.47 8.30
CA ALA A 47 14.89 -10.50 7.76
C ALA A 47 15.72 -11.69 8.32
N GLY A 48 15.32 -12.25 9.46
CA GLY A 48 16.01 -13.33 10.17
C GLY A 48 16.29 -14.58 9.32
N ASN A 49 17.30 -15.35 9.71
CA ASN A 49 17.76 -16.54 8.98
C ASN A 49 16.79 -17.72 9.07
N GLU A 50 15.84 -17.68 10.00
CA GLU A 50 14.76 -18.66 10.13
C GLU A 50 13.73 -18.58 8.99
N TYR A 51 13.72 -17.47 8.22
CA TYR A 51 12.86 -17.28 7.07
C TYR A 51 13.67 -17.39 5.77
N GLU A 52 13.27 -18.30 4.89
CA GLU A 52 13.93 -18.51 3.62
C GLU A 52 13.58 -17.38 2.63
N THR A 53 14.54 -16.98 1.80
CA THR A 53 14.30 -15.96 0.77
C THR A 53 13.66 -16.58 -0.46
N VAL A 54 12.57 -15.99 -0.96
CA VAL A 54 11.84 -16.48 -2.14
C VAL A 54 11.92 -15.53 -3.33
N GLY A 55 13.00 -14.76 -3.42
CA GLY A 55 13.27 -13.83 -4.51
C GLY A 55 12.86 -12.40 -4.18
N SER A 56 12.26 -11.71 -5.16
CA SER A 56 11.85 -10.29 -5.04
C SER A 56 10.35 -10.09 -5.25
N LEU A 57 9.85 -8.89 -4.94
CA LEU A 57 8.45 -8.50 -5.16
C LEU A 57 8.01 -8.53 -6.64
N LYS A 58 8.95 -8.61 -7.59
CA LYS A 58 8.63 -8.69 -9.04
C LYS A 58 8.99 -10.04 -9.64
N GLU A 59 10.06 -10.64 -9.13
CA GLU A 59 10.65 -11.86 -9.65
C GLU A 59 10.77 -12.86 -8.49
N PRO A 60 9.73 -13.66 -8.25
CA PRO A 60 9.78 -14.77 -7.32
C PRO A 60 10.81 -15.81 -7.78
N ASN A 61 11.54 -16.40 -6.84
CA ASN A 61 12.42 -17.52 -7.11
C ASN A 61 11.63 -18.83 -7.03
N PHE A 62 11.17 -19.32 -8.17
CA PHE A 62 10.37 -20.55 -8.27
C PHE A 62 11.09 -21.78 -7.72
N GLU A 63 12.40 -21.90 -7.89
CA GLU A 63 13.18 -23.02 -7.38
C GLU A 63 13.19 -23.00 -5.84
N SER A 64 13.49 -21.85 -5.24
CA SER A 64 13.43 -21.68 -3.79
C SER A 64 12.03 -21.98 -3.25
N ILE A 65 10.98 -21.46 -3.90
CA ILE A 65 9.58 -21.71 -3.50
C ILE A 65 9.26 -23.21 -3.57
N TYR A 66 9.64 -23.89 -4.66
CA TYR A 66 9.42 -25.33 -4.83
C TYR A 66 10.12 -26.16 -3.75
N MET A 67 11.38 -25.84 -3.45
CA MET A 67 12.18 -26.52 -2.43
C MET A 67 11.61 -26.38 -1.02
N LEU A 68 10.87 -25.31 -0.74
CA LEU A 68 10.17 -25.11 0.52
C LEU A 68 8.94 -26.00 0.68
N LYS A 69 8.47 -26.69 -0.36
CA LYS A 69 7.27 -27.55 -0.32
C LYS A 69 6.10 -26.87 0.40
N PRO A 70 5.63 -25.70 -0.07
CA PRO A 70 4.56 -24.96 0.59
C PRO A 70 3.23 -25.71 0.53
N ASP A 71 2.45 -25.57 1.60
CA ASP A 71 1.04 -25.97 1.61
C ASP A 71 0.18 -24.91 0.90
N ILE A 72 0.63 -23.65 0.94
CA ILE A 72 -0.02 -22.51 0.27
C ILE A 72 1.01 -21.44 -0.08
N ILE A 73 0.80 -20.77 -1.21
CA ILE A 73 1.52 -19.58 -1.63
C ILE A 73 0.56 -18.39 -1.57
N ILE A 74 0.97 -17.31 -0.90
CA ILE A 74 0.26 -16.04 -0.88
C ILE A 74 0.96 -15.09 -1.84
N ALA A 75 0.39 -14.92 -3.02
CA ALA A 75 0.84 -14.00 -4.06
C ALA A 75 0.12 -12.65 -3.95
N GLU A 76 0.69 -11.58 -4.51
CA GLU A 76 0.04 -10.28 -4.60
C GLU A 76 -0.11 -9.80 -6.06
N GLY A 77 -0.71 -8.63 -6.25
CA GLY A 77 -0.97 -8.06 -7.58
C GLY A 77 0.27 -7.99 -8.49
N ARG A 78 1.48 -7.83 -7.93
CA ARG A 78 2.74 -7.82 -8.71
C ARG A 78 3.07 -9.17 -9.34
N GLN A 79 2.64 -10.27 -8.72
CA GLN A 79 2.84 -11.63 -9.19
C GLN A 79 1.59 -12.21 -9.87
N ALA A 80 0.53 -11.42 -10.07
CA ALA A 80 -0.72 -11.90 -10.66
C ALA A 80 -0.52 -12.55 -12.05
N ALA A 81 0.43 -12.05 -12.84
CA ALA A 81 0.78 -12.63 -14.15
C ALA A 81 1.41 -14.04 -14.05
N MET A 82 1.94 -14.39 -12.88
CA MET A 82 2.62 -15.66 -12.58
C MET A 82 1.72 -16.64 -11.81
N TYR A 83 0.44 -16.31 -11.63
CA TYR A 83 -0.49 -17.10 -10.82
C TYR A 83 -0.58 -18.56 -11.27
N LYS A 84 -0.56 -18.81 -12.59
CA LYS A 84 -0.68 -20.17 -13.13
C LYS A 84 0.55 -21.02 -12.82
N GLU A 85 1.73 -20.44 -12.94
CA GLU A 85 3.02 -21.09 -12.66
C GLU A 85 3.17 -21.36 -11.16
N LEU A 86 2.80 -20.39 -10.31
CA LEU A 86 2.80 -20.56 -8.86
C LEU A 86 1.83 -21.67 -8.43
N SER A 87 0.66 -21.73 -9.07
CA SER A 87 -0.37 -22.77 -8.81
C SER A 87 0.07 -24.19 -9.19
N GLN A 88 1.13 -24.35 -9.99
CA GLN A 88 1.72 -25.67 -10.27
C GLN A 88 2.59 -26.18 -9.11
N ILE A 89 3.05 -25.29 -8.22
CA ILE A 89 3.85 -25.65 -7.05
C ILE A 89 2.95 -26.01 -5.87
N ALA A 90 1.98 -25.14 -5.57
CA ALA A 90 1.04 -25.30 -4.45
C ALA A 90 -0.21 -24.46 -4.66
N PRO A 91 -1.31 -24.73 -3.92
CA PRO A 91 -2.45 -23.81 -3.81
C PRO A 91 -1.98 -22.36 -3.67
N THR A 92 -2.42 -21.47 -4.57
CA THR A 92 -1.96 -20.08 -4.60
C THR A 92 -3.13 -19.13 -4.39
N TYR A 93 -3.10 -18.38 -3.29
CA TYR A 93 -4.05 -17.30 -3.03
C TYR A 93 -3.50 -15.97 -3.54
N LEU A 94 -4.34 -15.19 -4.22
CA LEU A 94 -3.98 -13.86 -4.71
C LEU A 94 -4.55 -12.77 -3.80
N PHE A 95 -3.69 -12.17 -2.99
CA PHE A 95 -3.96 -10.98 -2.18
C PHE A 95 -3.78 -9.73 -3.07
N GLN A 96 -4.83 -9.33 -3.78
CA GLN A 96 -4.78 -8.20 -4.70
C GLN A 96 -5.81 -7.14 -4.31
N ILE A 97 -5.31 -6.04 -3.77
CA ILE A 97 -6.14 -4.89 -3.42
C ILE A 97 -6.64 -4.20 -4.69
N ASP A 98 -7.96 -4.03 -4.78
CA ASP A 98 -8.58 -3.13 -5.76
C ASP A 98 -8.47 -1.71 -5.25
N ASN A 99 -7.80 -0.85 -6.02
CA ASN A 99 -7.68 0.55 -5.64
C ASN A 99 -9.05 1.24 -5.55
N LYS A 100 -10.03 0.91 -6.39
CA LYS A 100 -11.34 1.58 -6.37
C LYS A 100 -12.16 1.29 -5.11
N ASP A 101 -11.86 0.19 -4.45
CA ASP A 101 -12.54 -0.30 -3.26
C ASP A 101 -11.48 -0.78 -2.25
N TYR A 102 -10.50 0.07 -1.94
CA TYR A 102 -9.30 -0.31 -1.17
C TYR A 102 -9.69 -0.96 0.16
N TRP A 103 -10.49 -0.26 0.97
CA TRP A 103 -10.78 -0.75 2.31
C TRP A 103 -11.66 -1.99 2.29
N LYS A 104 -12.68 -2.00 1.43
CA LYS A 104 -13.57 -3.15 1.28
C LYS A 104 -12.84 -4.41 0.80
N THR A 105 -11.94 -4.26 -0.19
CA THR A 105 -11.13 -5.37 -0.70
C THR A 105 -10.11 -5.83 0.35
N THR A 106 -9.53 -4.89 1.11
CA THR A 106 -8.63 -5.21 2.23
C THR A 106 -9.34 -6.05 3.29
N GLN A 107 -10.52 -5.64 3.74
CA GLN A 107 -11.34 -6.40 4.69
C GLN A 107 -11.68 -7.81 4.16
N HIS A 108 -12.01 -7.92 2.86
CA HIS A 108 -12.27 -9.22 2.25
C HIS A 108 -11.05 -10.15 2.36
N HIS A 109 -9.86 -9.66 1.99
CA HIS A 109 -8.65 -10.46 2.10
C HIS A 109 -8.31 -10.83 3.55
N TRP A 110 -8.50 -9.92 4.50
CA TRP A 110 -8.25 -10.22 5.92
C TRP A 110 -9.19 -11.32 6.43
N ARG A 111 -10.48 -11.28 6.06
CA ARG A 111 -11.43 -12.35 6.38
C ARG A 111 -11.02 -13.69 5.77
N VAL A 112 -10.66 -13.70 4.48
CA VAL A 112 -10.23 -14.92 3.81
C VAL A 112 -8.97 -15.50 4.44
N LEU A 113 -7.96 -14.68 4.77
CA LEU A 113 -6.78 -15.14 5.50
C LEU A 113 -7.14 -15.63 6.91
N GLY A 114 -8.07 -14.96 7.59
CA GLY A 114 -8.67 -15.43 8.84
C GLY A 114 -9.28 -16.82 8.71
N ASP A 115 -10.06 -17.07 7.68
CA ASP A 115 -10.67 -18.39 7.41
C ASP A 115 -9.62 -19.46 7.08
N ILE A 116 -8.64 -19.14 6.22
CA ILE A 116 -7.57 -20.08 5.82
C ILE A 116 -6.77 -20.56 7.04
N PHE A 117 -6.54 -19.67 8.00
CA PHE A 117 -5.66 -19.92 9.13
C PHE A 117 -6.37 -20.21 10.46
N ASP A 118 -7.71 -20.33 10.45
CA ASP A 118 -8.53 -20.52 11.67
C ASP A 118 -8.32 -19.39 12.70
N LYS A 119 -8.42 -18.15 12.20
CA LYS A 119 -8.18 -16.87 12.90
C LYS A 119 -9.28 -15.85 12.66
N GLN A 120 -10.52 -16.29 12.42
CA GLN A 120 -11.66 -15.44 12.09
C GLN A 120 -11.91 -14.37 13.15
N ASP A 121 -11.88 -14.73 14.44
CA ASP A 121 -12.11 -13.79 15.54
C ASP A 121 -11.03 -12.69 15.59
N ILE A 122 -9.77 -13.04 15.31
CA ILE A 122 -8.67 -12.07 15.24
C ILE A 122 -8.88 -11.16 14.03
N ALA A 123 -9.18 -11.72 12.86
CA ALA A 123 -9.42 -10.95 11.64
C ALA A 123 -10.56 -9.94 11.81
N GLU A 124 -11.71 -10.35 12.36
CA GLU A 124 -12.82 -9.42 12.61
C GLU A 124 -12.47 -8.34 13.64
N SER A 125 -11.69 -8.67 14.67
CA SER A 125 -11.21 -7.67 15.64
C SER A 125 -10.30 -6.63 14.98
N LEU A 126 -9.36 -7.05 14.12
CA LEU A 126 -8.47 -6.16 13.38
C LEU A 126 -9.25 -5.28 12.40
N ILE A 127 -10.24 -5.86 11.70
CA ILE A 127 -11.14 -5.12 10.80
C ILE A 127 -11.90 -4.06 11.57
N LYS A 128 -12.55 -4.42 12.69
CA LYS A 128 -13.32 -3.49 13.49
C LYS A 128 -12.48 -2.32 13.97
N ASN A 129 -11.30 -2.59 14.54
CA ASN A 129 -10.41 -1.54 15.03
C ASN A 129 -9.96 -0.59 13.92
N THR A 130 -9.63 -1.14 12.75
CA THR A 130 -9.21 -0.33 11.60
C THR A 130 -10.38 0.46 11.03
N ASP A 131 -11.58 -0.13 10.96
CA ASP A 131 -12.79 0.53 10.44
C ASP A 131 -13.17 1.75 11.29
N GLU A 132 -13.06 1.67 12.61
CA GLU A 132 -13.28 2.81 13.51
C GLU A 132 -12.33 3.98 13.18
N ARG A 133 -11.05 3.70 12.90
CA ARG A 133 -10.07 4.72 12.50
C ARG A 133 -10.35 5.28 11.09
N MET A 134 -10.63 4.41 10.13
CA MET A 134 -10.99 4.81 8.75
C MET A 134 -12.20 5.77 8.77
N GLN A 135 -13.25 5.43 9.53
CA GLN A 135 -14.44 6.26 9.68
C GLN A 135 -14.13 7.60 10.35
N ASN A 136 -13.30 7.62 11.39
CA ASN A 136 -12.91 8.86 12.07
C ASN A 136 -12.19 9.82 11.10
N VAL A 137 -11.20 9.33 10.37
CA VAL A 137 -10.49 10.12 9.35
C VAL A 137 -11.46 10.62 8.28
N HIS A 138 -12.34 9.74 7.78
CA HIS A 138 -13.34 10.12 6.79
C HIS A 138 -14.20 11.30 7.23
N ILE A 139 -14.71 11.26 8.47
CA ILE A 139 -15.55 12.30 9.05
C ILE A 139 -14.76 13.61 9.17
N LEU A 140 -13.53 13.56 9.69
CA LEU A 140 -12.71 14.74 9.89
C LEU A 140 -12.31 15.38 8.54
N ALA A 141 -11.79 14.60 7.59
CA ALA A 141 -11.41 15.08 6.27
C ALA A 141 -12.60 15.66 5.49
N SER A 142 -13.75 14.99 5.54
CA SER A 142 -14.97 15.47 4.89
C SER A 142 -15.48 16.79 5.49
N LYS A 143 -15.31 16.97 6.81
CA LYS A 143 -15.68 18.21 7.51
C LYS A 143 -14.75 19.36 7.15
N GLU A 144 -13.44 19.12 7.12
CA GLU A 144 -12.43 20.12 6.73
C GLU A 144 -12.54 20.47 5.24
N ASN A 145 -12.96 19.51 4.40
CA ASN A 145 -13.22 19.70 2.97
C ASN A 145 -12.01 20.29 2.22
N LEU A 146 -10.80 19.86 2.60
CA LEU A 146 -9.53 20.31 2.04
C LEU A 146 -9.36 19.81 0.59
N ARG A 147 -9.07 20.72 -0.33
CA ARG A 147 -8.63 20.35 -1.69
C ARG A 147 -7.20 19.83 -1.62
N THR A 148 -7.03 18.55 -1.88
CA THR A 148 -5.82 17.80 -1.61
C THR A 148 -5.19 17.30 -2.89
N LEU A 149 -3.87 17.50 -3.02
CA LEU A 149 -3.10 16.93 -4.12
C LEU A 149 -2.29 15.74 -3.63
N ALA A 150 -2.56 14.56 -4.18
CA ALA A 150 -1.75 13.36 -3.97
C ALA A 150 -0.69 13.27 -5.08
N VAL A 151 0.59 13.31 -4.71
CA VAL A 151 1.72 13.38 -5.66
C VAL A 151 2.70 12.24 -5.41
N MET A 152 3.17 11.62 -6.49
CA MET A 152 4.34 10.75 -6.45
C MET A 152 5.53 11.46 -7.08
N ASN A 153 6.64 11.52 -6.36
CA ASN A 153 7.95 11.86 -6.91
C ASN A 153 8.69 10.59 -7.35
N ASN A 154 9.31 10.64 -8.53
CA ASN A 154 10.16 9.58 -9.05
C ASN A 154 11.32 10.21 -9.84
N GLY A 155 12.45 10.41 -9.17
CA GLY A 155 13.57 11.19 -9.69
C GLY A 155 13.17 12.64 -9.89
N ASN A 156 13.28 13.16 -11.12
CA ASN A 156 12.86 14.52 -11.45
C ASN A 156 11.41 14.60 -11.95
N ASN A 157 10.69 13.47 -12.03
CA ASN A 157 9.30 13.46 -12.48
C ASN A 157 8.36 13.55 -11.29
N LEU A 158 7.29 14.33 -11.46
CA LEU A 158 6.17 14.42 -10.53
C LEU A 158 4.92 13.92 -11.26
N ALA A 159 4.13 13.07 -10.60
CA ALA A 159 2.85 12.64 -11.12
C ALA A 159 1.76 12.80 -10.07
N MET A 160 0.62 13.38 -10.46
CA MET A 160 -0.56 13.47 -9.61
C MET A 160 -1.48 12.26 -9.76
N TYR A 161 -2.16 11.92 -8.67
CA TYR A 161 -3.04 10.77 -8.54
C TYR A 161 -4.37 11.24 -7.95
N GLY A 162 -5.48 10.74 -8.49
CA GLY A 162 -6.83 11.10 -8.03
C GLY A 162 -7.68 9.88 -7.71
N GLU A 163 -9.00 10.07 -7.69
CA GLU A 163 -10.05 9.12 -7.28
C GLU A 163 -9.96 7.74 -7.97
N GLN A 164 -9.57 7.70 -9.25
CA GLN A 164 -9.42 6.44 -10.00
C GLN A 164 -7.96 6.02 -10.17
N SER A 165 -7.22 5.93 -9.07
CA SER A 165 -5.78 5.63 -9.10
C SER A 165 -5.34 4.82 -7.90
N ARG A 166 -4.05 4.48 -7.80
CA ARG A 166 -3.48 3.77 -6.64
C ARG A 166 -3.57 4.51 -5.30
N PHE A 167 -3.86 5.81 -5.32
CA PHE A 167 -4.05 6.63 -4.12
C PHE A 167 -5.52 7.05 -3.95
N SER A 168 -6.44 6.34 -4.62
CA SER A 168 -7.90 6.48 -4.47
C SER A 168 -8.35 6.47 -3.01
N ILE A 169 -7.71 5.67 -2.14
CA ILE A 169 -8.03 5.60 -0.70
C ILE A 169 -8.05 6.99 -0.04
N ILE A 170 -7.19 7.92 -0.48
CA ILE A 170 -7.17 9.31 0.02
C ILE A 170 -8.52 9.99 -0.20
N PHE A 171 -9.17 9.72 -1.32
CA PHE A 171 -10.38 10.42 -1.73
C PHE A 171 -11.65 9.62 -1.41
N GLU A 172 -11.66 8.33 -1.74
CA GLU A 172 -12.82 7.46 -1.62
C GLU A 172 -13.06 6.99 -0.19
N ASP A 173 -12.01 6.51 0.49
CA ASP A 173 -12.13 5.96 1.84
C ASP A 173 -11.88 7.02 2.91
N PHE A 174 -10.81 7.82 2.79
CA PHE A 174 -10.45 8.87 3.76
C PHE A 174 -11.22 10.17 3.57
N GLY A 175 -11.97 10.37 2.49
CA GLY A 175 -12.91 11.50 2.34
C GLY A 175 -12.30 12.85 1.94
N PHE A 176 -11.00 12.92 1.60
CA PHE A 176 -10.41 14.15 1.07
C PHE A 176 -10.98 14.51 -0.31
N LYS A 177 -10.90 15.78 -0.72
CA LYS A 177 -11.30 16.22 -2.07
C LYS A 177 -10.09 16.36 -2.96
N SER A 178 -10.18 15.92 -4.21
CA SER A 178 -9.09 16.10 -5.17
C SER A 178 -8.90 17.58 -5.56
N ALA A 179 -7.67 18.07 -5.42
CA ALA A 179 -7.24 19.32 -6.02
C ALA A 179 -6.80 19.09 -7.46
N SER A 180 -7.20 19.98 -8.36
CA SER A 180 -6.75 19.98 -9.74
C SER A 180 -6.64 21.41 -10.26
N ALA A 181 -5.66 21.65 -11.14
CA ALA A 181 -5.65 22.85 -11.95
C ALA A 181 -6.62 22.69 -13.14
N PRO A 182 -7.20 23.80 -13.65
CA PRO A 182 -8.18 23.76 -14.75
C PRO A 182 -7.67 23.10 -16.04
N SER A 183 -6.35 23.04 -16.23
CA SER A 183 -5.66 22.64 -17.46
C SER A 183 -5.55 21.13 -17.68
N THR A 184 -5.98 20.27 -16.74
CA THR A 184 -5.71 18.82 -16.79
C THR A 184 -6.96 17.95 -16.65
N LYS A 185 -7.04 16.92 -17.49
CA LYS A 185 -7.91 15.75 -17.28
C LYS A 185 -7.08 14.61 -16.68
N GLN A 186 -7.65 13.90 -15.70
CA GLN A 186 -6.99 12.75 -15.09
C GLN A 186 -6.94 11.57 -16.07
N THR A 187 -5.76 10.97 -16.29
CA THR A 187 -5.55 9.82 -17.16
C THR A 187 -4.81 8.67 -16.45
N GLY A 188 -5.42 7.49 -16.46
CA GLY A 188 -4.75 6.19 -16.23
C GLY A 188 -4.17 5.89 -14.83
N PRO A 189 -3.63 4.67 -14.64
CA PRO A 189 -3.15 4.17 -13.35
C PRO A 189 -1.76 4.70 -12.93
N HIS A 190 -1.01 5.32 -13.86
CA HIS A 190 0.32 5.89 -13.61
C HIS A 190 0.31 7.36 -13.19
N GLY A 191 -0.88 7.92 -12.97
CA GLY A 191 -1.05 9.34 -12.70
C GLY A 191 -0.75 10.21 -13.92
N ASN A 192 -0.90 11.53 -13.73
CA ASN A 192 -0.59 12.50 -14.77
C ASN A 192 0.68 13.24 -14.41
N LEU A 193 1.62 13.32 -15.35
CA LEU A 193 2.81 14.12 -15.16
C LEU A 193 2.41 15.59 -14.92
N ILE A 194 3.01 16.18 -13.89
CA ILE A 194 2.80 17.57 -13.48
C ILE A 194 4.14 18.24 -13.21
N SER A 195 4.11 19.56 -13.05
CA SER A 195 5.26 20.37 -12.65
C SER A 195 4.98 21.11 -11.35
N PHE A 196 5.97 21.83 -10.81
CA PHE A 196 5.73 22.69 -9.65
C PHE A 196 4.85 23.90 -9.97
N GLU A 197 4.86 24.39 -11.21
CA GLU A 197 3.94 25.43 -11.68
C GLU A 197 2.50 24.94 -11.63
N TYR A 198 2.26 23.69 -12.03
CA TYR A 198 0.95 23.06 -11.87
C TYR A 198 0.52 23.01 -10.40
N ILE A 199 1.41 22.62 -9.49
CA ILE A 199 1.13 22.57 -8.05
C ILE A 199 0.75 23.97 -7.54
N ALA A 200 1.49 25.02 -7.93
CA ALA A 200 1.20 26.40 -7.57
C ALA A 200 -0.13 26.91 -8.17
N GLU A 201 -0.48 26.50 -9.40
CA GLU A 201 -1.74 26.84 -10.04
C GLU A 201 -2.94 26.15 -9.39
N ALA A 202 -2.81 24.86 -9.05
CA ALA A 202 -3.85 24.06 -8.41
C ALA A 202 -4.22 24.56 -7.01
N LYS A 203 -3.29 25.28 -6.34
CA LYS A 203 -3.44 25.87 -4.99
C LYS A 203 -4.06 24.87 -3.99
N PRO A 204 -3.44 23.70 -3.77
CA PRO A 204 -3.98 22.73 -2.85
C PRO A 204 -3.97 23.25 -1.41
N ASP A 205 -5.01 22.90 -0.65
CA ASP A 205 -5.13 23.11 0.80
C ASP A 205 -4.28 22.11 1.58
N ALA A 206 -4.08 20.90 1.04
CA ALA A 206 -3.17 19.89 1.58
C ALA A 206 -2.40 19.17 0.47
N MET A 207 -1.17 18.73 0.76
CA MET A 207 -0.38 17.90 -0.16
C MET A 207 0.12 16.65 0.52
N ILE A 208 -0.10 15.52 -0.13
CA ILE A 208 0.27 14.21 0.36
C ILE A 208 1.24 13.61 -0.67
N ILE A 209 2.50 13.42 -0.27
CA ILE A 209 3.62 13.21 -1.20
C ILE A 209 4.28 11.86 -0.94
N LEU A 210 4.44 11.05 -1.99
CA LEU A 210 5.17 9.79 -1.94
C LEU A 210 6.52 9.92 -2.67
N ASP A 211 7.62 9.65 -1.96
CA ASP A 211 8.94 9.47 -2.57
C ASP A 211 9.10 8.02 -3.04
N ARG A 212 8.97 7.78 -4.35
CA ARG A 212 9.12 6.43 -4.90
C ARG A 212 10.56 5.95 -4.81
N GLU A 213 11.54 6.83 -5.00
CA GLU A 213 12.95 6.45 -4.96
C GLU A 213 13.37 6.00 -3.56
N GLN A 214 12.80 6.61 -2.53
CA GLN A 214 12.91 6.11 -1.16
C GLN A 214 12.27 4.72 -1.01
N ALA A 215 11.06 4.52 -1.56
CA ALA A 215 10.38 3.22 -1.51
C ALA A 215 11.19 2.08 -2.12
N ILE A 216 11.92 2.35 -3.21
CA ILE A 216 12.70 1.33 -3.92
C ILE A 216 14.19 1.33 -3.54
N GLY A 217 14.58 2.09 -2.51
CA GLY A 217 15.95 2.14 -2.00
C GLY A 217 16.97 2.77 -2.94
N THR A 218 16.54 3.58 -3.91
CA THR A 218 17.44 4.29 -4.85
C THR A 218 17.79 5.70 -4.41
N SER A 219 17.08 6.27 -3.42
CA SER A 219 17.42 7.53 -2.77
C SER A 219 16.96 7.52 -1.30
N ASN A 220 17.37 8.52 -0.52
CA ASN A 220 16.89 8.71 0.85
C ASN A 220 16.45 10.18 1.05
N GLY A 221 15.16 10.47 0.82
CA GLY A 221 14.57 11.78 1.10
C GLY A 221 14.83 12.86 0.05
N ARG A 222 15.09 12.49 -1.21
CA ARG A 222 15.30 13.46 -2.30
C ARG A 222 14.04 14.30 -2.55
N ALA A 223 12.85 13.74 -2.38
CA ALA A 223 11.60 14.46 -2.60
C ALA A 223 11.46 15.70 -1.71
N GLN A 224 11.90 15.65 -0.43
CA GLN A 224 11.79 16.80 0.47
C GLN A 224 12.54 18.02 -0.07
N ALA A 225 13.79 17.84 -0.48
CA ALA A 225 14.60 18.90 -1.07
C ALA A 225 14.03 19.40 -2.41
N LEU A 226 13.40 18.53 -3.21
CA LEU A 226 12.76 18.94 -4.46
C LEU A 226 11.53 19.83 -4.23
N PHE A 227 10.75 19.53 -3.20
CA PHE A 227 9.53 20.28 -2.86
C PHE A 227 9.81 21.55 -2.05
N ASP A 228 11.02 21.74 -1.51
CA ASP A 228 11.49 22.99 -0.89
C ASP A 228 11.83 24.03 -1.96
N ASN A 229 10.79 24.64 -2.56
CA ASN A 229 10.94 25.66 -3.59
C ASN A 229 9.83 26.71 -3.55
N ALA A 230 10.09 27.87 -4.16
CA ALA A 230 9.20 29.03 -4.09
C ALA A 230 7.77 28.78 -4.62
N LEU A 231 7.60 27.88 -5.60
CA LEU A 231 6.28 27.55 -6.14
C LEU A 231 5.46 26.76 -5.12
N VAL A 232 6.05 25.77 -4.46
CA VAL A 232 5.42 25.04 -3.36
C VAL A 232 5.16 25.95 -2.17
N HIS A 233 6.11 26.81 -1.80
CA HIS A 233 5.96 27.77 -0.69
C HIS A 233 4.82 28.77 -0.91
N SER A 234 4.42 28.99 -2.17
CA SER A 234 3.29 29.86 -2.49
C SER A 234 1.91 29.24 -2.20
N THR A 235 1.84 27.91 -2.07
CA THR A 235 0.58 27.15 -1.90
C THR A 235 -0.03 27.31 -0.50
N PRO A 236 -1.36 27.15 -0.36
CA PRO A 236 -2.00 27.07 0.95
C PRO A 236 -1.47 25.90 1.80
N ALA A 237 -1.28 24.73 1.19
CA ALA A 237 -0.75 23.54 1.86
C ALA A 237 0.56 23.80 2.60
N TYR A 238 1.53 24.48 1.97
CA TYR A 238 2.79 24.82 2.64
C TYR A 238 2.57 25.85 3.75
N LYS A 239 1.84 26.93 3.47
CA LYS A 239 1.63 28.05 4.40
C LYS A 239 0.87 27.67 5.67
N HIS A 240 0.03 26.64 5.59
CA HIS A 240 -0.75 26.13 6.71
C HIS A 240 -0.19 24.81 7.27
N GLU A 241 1.04 24.44 6.89
CA GLU A 241 1.72 23.24 7.38
C GLU A 241 0.96 21.92 7.10
N LYS A 242 0.13 21.88 6.05
CA LYS A 242 -0.66 20.72 5.62
C LYS A 242 0.05 19.94 4.51
N MET A 243 1.32 19.65 4.72
CA MET A 243 2.14 18.83 3.83
C MET A 243 2.69 17.62 4.57
N VAL A 244 2.50 16.44 3.99
CA VAL A 244 3.08 15.20 4.51
C VAL A 244 3.86 14.47 3.42
N PHE A 245 5.05 14.00 3.79
CA PHE A 245 5.79 13.00 3.04
C PHE A 245 5.45 11.65 3.65
N MET A 246 4.63 10.88 2.94
CA MET A 246 4.08 9.61 3.40
C MET A 246 5.17 8.56 3.64
N ASP A 247 4.88 7.57 4.49
CA ASP A 247 5.73 6.39 4.60
C ASP A 247 5.74 5.60 3.28
N PRO A 248 6.88 5.53 2.58
CA PRO A 248 6.90 4.91 1.26
C PRO A 248 6.68 3.41 1.31
N ALA A 249 7.00 2.73 2.42
CA ALA A 249 6.86 1.28 2.52
C ALA A 249 5.39 0.87 2.73
N ALA A 250 4.64 1.61 3.54
CA ALA A 250 3.21 1.42 3.73
C ALA A 250 2.45 1.68 2.42
N TRP A 251 2.63 2.86 1.83
CA TRP A 251 1.83 3.32 0.69
C TRP A 251 2.24 2.73 -0.67
N TYR A 252 3.51 2.35 -0.86
CA TYR A 252 3.99 1.83 -2.14
C TYR A 252 4.16 0.31 -2.16
N LEU A 253 4.65 -0.29 -1.08
CA LEU A 253 5.08 -1.68 -1.06
C LEU A 253 4.08 -2.64 -0.41
N SER A 254 3.24 -2.16 0.52
CA SER A 254 2.52 -3.01 1.48
C SER A 254 1.02 -2.76 1.52
N ALA A 255 0.42 -2.42 0.37
CA ALA A 255 -1.02 -2.16 0.25
C ALA A 255 -1.84 -3.32 0.84
N GLY A 256 -2.83 -2.98 1.68
CA GLY A 256 -3.69 -3.94 2.36
C GLY A 256 -3.10 -4.57 3.62
N GLY A 257 -1.86 -4.25 4.01
CA GLY A 257 -1.31 -4.68 5.30
C GLY A 257 -2.00 -3.98 6.49
N TYR A 258 -2.02 -4.62 7.66
CA TYR A 258 -2.60 -4.04 8.88
C TYR A 258 -1.81 -2.82 9.37
N LYS A 259 -0.53 -2.99 9.72
CA LYS A 259 0.33 -1.89 10.17
C LYS A 259 0.48 -0.86 9.06
N ALA A 260 0.62 -1.30 7.81
CA ALA A 260 0.67 -0.41 6.66
C ALA A 260 -0.57 0.49 6.58
N THR A 261 -1.78 -0.05 6.71
CA THR A 261 -3.02 0.74 6.68
C THR A 261 -3.11 1.72 7.85
N HIS A 262 -2.63 1.34 9.04
CA HIS A 262 -2.59 2.25 10.20
C HIS A 262 -1.59 3.39 10.02
N ILE A 263 -0.43 3.13 9.42
CA ILE A 263 0.53 4.19 9.04
C ILE A 263 -0.07 5.12 7.98
N MET A 264 -0.81 4.56 7.01
CA MET A 264 -1.52 5.39 6.02
C MET A 264 -2.55 6.31 6.67
N ILE A 265 -3.28 5.82 7.68
CA ILE A 265 -4.20 6.63 8.50
C ILE A 265 -3.42 7.73 9.23
N ASP A 266 -2.32 7.39 9.93
CA ASP A 266 -1.49 8.35 10.66
C ASP A 266 -0.98 9.48 9.73
N ASP A 267 -0.50 9.11 8.54
CA ASP A 267 0.03 10.06 7.55
C ASP A 267 -1.03 11.07 7.11
N VAL A 268 -2.26 10.62 6.82
CA VAL A 268 -3.33 11.55 6.40
C VAL A 268 -3.93 12.34 7.56
N GLU A 269 -3.94 11.80 8.77
CA GLU A 269 -4.35 12.54 9.98
C GLU A 269 -3.43 13.73 10.24
N SER A 270 -2.14 13.62 9.88
CA SER A 270 -1.15 14.70 10.08
C SER A 270 -1.43 15.97 9.27
N VAL A 271 -2.28 15.92 8.24
CA VAL A 271 -2.61 17.08 7.38
C VAL A 271 -4.03 17.61 7.61
N LEU A 272 -4.79 17.06 8.56
CA LEU A 272 -6.12 17.54 8.94
C LEU A 272 -6.01 18.70 9.92
#